data_AF-A0A950J3Z6-F1
#
_entry.id   AF-A0A950J3Z6-F1
#
_cell.length_a   1.000
_cell.length_b   1.000
_cell.length_c   1.000
_cell.angle_alpha   90.00
_cell.angle_beta   90.00
_cell.angle_gamma   90.00
#
_symmetry.space_group_name_H-M   'P 1'
#
loop_
_entity.id
_entity.type
_entity.pdbx_description
1 polymer ?
#
loop_
_entity_poly.entity_id
_entity_poly.type
_entity_poly.pdbx_seq_one_letter_code
_entity_poly.pdbx_strand_id
1 'polypeptide(L)'
;MKNSLLSGILIFLTVAAGCSGGNRAAQQQPAASPPANLSNPTGFPLYNGSRILVSKGFKQVVNTSSGGNGLISQGSGTYSGNEVIASAPAPFGTLQTWLHGSYAKPPAGFRQATDKNLNSSGDTAQSIGIDGRGFQSTKNGKPSTLLVVVMDPSKFNARLGPALALIRQYRNMPAIMRGPIDDKVKAQTGFSVSEMLQPDSPLGLALDAMNEFSHNNQRAVLLIDAQKE
;
A
#
# COMPACT_ATOMS: atom_id res chain seq x y z
N MET A 1 -41.00 65.98 5.95
CA MET A 1 -40.52 64.76 6.65
C MET A 1 -39.23 64.35 5.95
N LYS A 2 -38.06 64.79 6.46
CA LYS A 2 -37.07 64.03 7.28
C LYS A 2 -36.50 62.80 6.55
N ASN A 3 -35.20 62.50 6.41
CA ASN A 3 -33.86 63.10 6.61
C ASN A 3 -32.90 62.10 5.87
N SER A 4 -32.03 62.52 4.94
CA SER A 4 -30.56 62.66 5.03
C SER A 4 -29.73 61.71 5.92
N LEU A 5 -28.50 61.42 5.43
CA LEU A 5 -27.27 60.82 6.02
C LEU A 5 -27.04 59.34 5.60
N LEU A 6 -25.86 58.86 5.18
CA LEU A 6 -24.47 59.21 5.54
C LEU A 6 -23.48 58.96 4.38
N SER A 7 -22.50 59.85 4.28
CA SER A 7 -21.23 59.69 3.56
C SER A 7 -20.32 58.63 4.20
N GLY A 8 -19.71 57.77 3.38
CA GLY A 8 -18.62 56.87 3.78
C GLY A 8 -17.28 57.35 3.21
N ILE A 9 -16.47 57.96 4.05
CA ILE A 9 -15.07 58.30 3.81
C ILE A 9 -14.25 57.04 4.08
N LEU A 10 -13.45 56.56 3.11
CA LEU A 10 -12.38 55.59 3.38
C LEU A 10 -11.02 56.20 3.06
N ILE A 11 -10.18 56.12 4.09
CA ILE A 11 -8.92 56.84 4.30
C ILE A 11 -7.77 56.08 3.62
N PHE A 12 -7.00 56.80 2.80
CA PHE A 12 -5.67 56.39 2.35
C PHE A 12 -4.68 56.57 3.51
N LEU A 13 -4.13 55.49 4.04
CA LEU A 13 -3.11 55.50 5.09
C LEU A 13 -1.81 54.93 4.52
N THR A 14 -1.01 55.80 3.93
CA THR A 14 0.40 55.58 3.62
C THR A 14 1.21 55.73 4.90
N VAL A 15 1.71 54.62 5.46
CA VAL A 15 2.74 54.65 6.50
C VAL A 15 4.06 54.25 5.85
N ALA A 16 4.91 55.24 5.64
CA ALA A 16 6.34 55.05 5.47
C ALA A 16 7.00 55.43 6.82
N ALA A 17 7.73 54.50 7.44
CA ALA A 17 8.90 54.77 8.28
C ALA A 17 9.42 53.47 8.91
N GLY A 18 10.74 53.29 8.90
CA GLY A 18 11.41 52.49 9.94
C GLY A 18 12.47 51.50 9.48
N CYS A 19 13.53 51.96 8.80
CA CYS A 19 14.81 51.29 8.88
C CYS A 19 15.43 51.57 10.27
N SER A 20 15.40 50.58 11.15
CA SER A 20 16.29 50.54 12.32
C SER A 20 17.06 49.23 12.29
N GLY A 21 18.38 49.35 12.25
CA GLY A 21 19.33 48.25 12.13
C GLY A 21 19.08 47.14 13.15
N GLY A 22 18.91 45.93 12.63
CA GLY A 22 18.95 44.69 13.37
C GLY A 22 19.42 43.62 12.40
N ASN A 23 20.66 43.17 12.55
CA ASN A 23 21.19 41.97 11.90
C ASN A 23 20.29 40.78 12.25
N ARG A 24 19.28 40.52 11.42
CA ARG A 24 18.62 39.23 11.33
C ARG A 24 18.90 38.75 9.92
N ALA A 25 19.85 37.82 9.83
CA ALA A 25 20.03 36.98 8.66
C ALA A 25 18.64 36.53 8.21
N ALA A 26 18.23 36.98 7.03
CA ALA A 26 17.09 36.41 6.34
C ALA A 26 17.44 34.93 6.12
N GLN A 27 16.97 34.07 7.02
CA GLN A 27 16.76 32.68 6.68
C GLN A 27 15.79 32.72 5.50
N GLN A 28 16.35 32.58 4.31
CA GLN A 28 15.60 32.16 3.14
C GLN A 28 14.79 30.95 3.57
N GLN A 29 13.50 31.19 3.77
CA GLN A 29 12.53 30.13 3.92
C GLN A 29 12.72 29.24 2.69
N PRO A 30 13.10 27.95 2.84
CA PRO A 30 13.26 27.09 1.69
C PRO A 30 11.97 27.19 0.90
N ALA A 31 12.08 27.57 -0.39
CA ALA A 31 10.96 27.47 -1.29
C ALA A 31 10.38 26.07 -1.11
N ALA A 32 9.09 25.97 -0.80
CA ALA A 32 8.44 24.69 -0.64
C ALA A 32 8.74 23.89 -1.91
N SER A 33 9.52 22.81 -1.76
CA SER A 33 9.84 21.93 -2.88
C SER A 33 8.53 21.58 -3.56
N PRO A 34 8.45 21.64 -4.91
CA PRO A 34 7.29 21.15 -5.63
C PRO A 34 6.94 19.76 -5.07
N PRO A 35 5.65 19.44 -4.86
CA PRO A 35 5.26 18.11 -4.39
C PRO A 35 5.94 17.09 -5.29
N ALA A 36 6.73 16.20 -4.69
CA ALA A 36 7.46 15.19 -5.45
C ALA A 36 6.46 14.43 -6.32
N ASN A 37 6.68 14.43 -7.64
CA ASN A 37 5.86 13.65 -8.55
C ASN A 37 6.01 12.18 -8.17
N LEU A 38 4.94 11.60 -7.60
CA LEU A 38 4.91 10.17 -7.30
C LEU A 38 5.09 9.41 -8.61
N SER A 39 6.11 8.55 -8.64
CA SER A 39 6.46 7.74 -9.81
C SER A 39 6.41 6.26 -9.43
N ASN A 40 6.39 5.38 -10.44
CA ASN A 40 6.44 3.94 -10.20
C ASN A 40 7.88 3.42 -10.42
N PRO A 41 8.71 3.28 -9.37
CA PRO A 41 10.08 2.78 -9.49
C PRO A 41 10.18 1.28 -9.78
N THR A 42 9.06 0.53 -9.73
CA THR A 42 9.12 -0.93 -9.88
C THR A 42 9.43 -1.37 -11.31
N GLY A 43 9.13 -0.53 -12.30
CA GLY A 43 9.21 -0.84 -13.74
C GLY A 43 8.04 -1.68 -14.27
N PHE A 44 7.16 -2.17 -13.40
CA PHE A 44 5.98 -2.92 -13.81
C PHE A 44 4.84 -1.98 -14.22
N PRO A 45 4.18 -2.18 -15.37
CA PRO A 45 3.11 -1.30 -15.81
C PRO A 45 1.93 -1.34 -14.84
N LEU A 46 1.32 -0.19 -14.57
CA LEU A 46 0.06 -0.11 -13.83
C LEU A 46 -1.13 -0.31 -14.78
N TYR A 47 -2.29 -0.67 -14.23
CA TYR A 47 -3.54 -0.64 -14.98
C TYR A 47 -3.80 0.75 -15.58
N ASN A 48 -4.41 0.80 -16.77
CA ASN A 48 -4.63 2.06 -17.47
C ASN A 48 -5.55 3.00 -16.66
N GLY A 49 -5.16 4.27 -16.55
CA GLY A 49 -5.89 5.25 -15.74
C GLY A 49 -5.68 5.13 -14.23
N SER A 50 -4.76 4.26 -13.77
CA SER A 50 -4.38 4.22 -12.36
C SER A 50 -3.63 5.48 -11.94
N ARG A 51 -3.87 5.94 -10.71
CA ARG A 51 -3.15 7.06 -10.08
C ARG A 51 -2.37 6.57 -8.87
N ILE A 52 -1.06 6.79 -8.89
CA ILE A 52 -0.18 6.48 -7.76
C ILE A 52 -0.55 7.37 -6.57
N LEU A 53 -0.80 6.73 -5.44
CA LEU A 53 -1.14 7.36 -4.18
C LEU A 53 0.04 7.28 -3.20
N VAL A 54 0.81 6.19 -3.25
CA VAL A 54 2.01 5.98 -2.43
C VAL A 54 3.10 5.38 -3.31
N SER A 55 4.32 5.89 -3.13
CA SER A 55 5.55 5.29 -3.65
C SER A 55 6.66 5.53 -2.63
N LYS A 56 7.17 4.46 -2.02
CA LYS A 56 8.19 4.51 -0.97
C LYS A 56 9.15 3.35 -1.10
N GLY A 57 10.40 3.55 -0.71
CA GLY A 57 11.32 2.44 -0.49
C GLY A 57 10.97 1.71 0.81
N PHE A 58 11.25 0.41 0.88
CA PHE A 58 11.16 -0.33 2.13
C PHE A 58 12.42 -1.19 2.33
N LYS A 59 12.66 -1.52 3.60
CA LYS A 59 13.70 -2.45 4.03
C LYS A 59 13.15 -3.32 5.15
N GLN A 60 13.19 -4.64 4.98
CA GLN A 60 12.60 -5.61 5.89
C GLN A 60 13.59 -6.73 6.17
N VAL A 61 13.79 -7.05 7.44
CA VAL A 61 14.55 -8.25 7.85
C VAL A 61 13.58 -9.40 8.00
N VAL A 62 13.87 -10.52 7.35
CA VAL A 62 13.03 -11.72 7.34
C VAL A 62 13.78 -12.85 8.01
N ASN A 63 13.15 -13.44 9.02
CA ASN A 63 13.64 -14.62 9.72
C ASN A 63 12.64 -15.76 9.47
N THR A 64 13.03 -16.74 8.66
CA THR A 64 12.19 -17.87 8.21
C THR A 64 12.03 -18.98 9.24
N SER A 65 12.17 -18.68 10.54
CA SER A 65 11.95 -19.65 11.63
C SER A 65 10.50 -20.13 11.75
N SER A 66 9.58 -19.60 10.93
CA SER A 66 8.15 -19.91 10.94
C SER A 66 7.59 -20.14 9.53
N GLY A 67 8.17 -21.09 8.77
CA GLY A 67 7.53 -21.74 7.61
C GLY A 67 6.71 -20.85 6.68
N GLY A 68 7.16 -19.61 6.41
CA GLY A 68 6.32 -18.55 5.88
C GLY A 68 5.94 -18.76 4.42
N ASN A 69 4.66 -18.52 4.11
CA ASN A 69 4.08 -18.49 2.75
C ASN A 69 4.32 -17.15 2.04
N GLY A 70 5.41 -16.46 2.37
CA GLY A 70 5.60 -15.06 2.02
C GLY A 70 6.18 -14.81 0.63
N LEU A 71 6.22 -13.53 0.24
CA LEU A 71 6.81 -12.98 -0.99
C LEU A 71 8.29 -13.36 -1.25
N ILE A 72 8.89 -14.06 -0.29
CA ILE A 72 10.30 -14.03 0.02
C ILE A 72 10.85 -15.45 -0.12
N SER A 73 10.88 -15.90 -1.37
CA SER A 73 11.32 -17.25 -1.75
C SER A 73 12.82 -17.51 -1.55
N GLN A 74 13.61 -16.47 -1.21
CA GLN A 74 15.06 -16.55 -1.03
C GLN A 74 15.50 -16.80 0.43
N GLY A 75 14.58 -17.15 1.31
CA GLY A 75 14.85 -17.53 2.70
C GLY A 75 15.14 -16.35 3.63
N SER A 76 15.71 -16.62 4.81
CA SER A 76 16.07 -15.58 5.78
C SER A 76 17.07 -14.57 5.20
N GLY A 77 16.91 -13.29 5.54
CA GLY A 77 17.82 -12.22 5.16
C GLY A 77 17.16 -10.84 5.16
N THR A 78 17.93 -9.84 4.76
CA THR A 78 17.45 -8.47 4.62
C THR A 78 16.99 -8.25 3.18
N TYR A 79 15.77 -7.76 3.03
CA TYR A 79 15.14 -7.43 1.76
C TYR A 79 14.96 -5.93 1.66
N SER A 80 15.27 -5.37 0.51
CA SER A 80 15.05 -3.97 0.19
C SER A 80 14.39 -3.83 -1.17
N GLY A 81 13.63 -2.76 -1.36
CA GLY A 81 12.99 -2.47 -2.65
C GLY A 81 11.96 -1.36 -2.51
N ASN A 82 10.89 -1.41 -3.30
CA ASN A 82 9.89 -0.36 -3.35
C ASN A 82 8.49 -0.93 -3.17
N GLU A 83 7.66 -0.11 -2.55
CA GLU A 83 6.23 -0.30 -2.44
C GLU A 83 5.56 0.83 -3.21
N VAL A 84 4.68 0.46 -4.14
CA VAL A 84 3.87 1.39 -4.90
C VAL A 84 2.43 0.99 -4.76
N ILE A 85 1.59 1.95 -4.40
CA ILE A 85 0.16 1.74 -4.35
C ILE A 85 -0.54 2.76 -5.21
N ALA A 86 -1.40 2.27 -6.10
CA ALA A 86 -2.15 3.08 -7.01
C ALA A 86 -3.65 2.80 -6.88
N SER A 87 -4.44 3.85 -6.91
CA SER A 87 -5.89 3.74 -7.14
C SER A 87 -6.16 3.38 -8.58
N ALA A 88 -7.13 2.50 -8.81
CA ALA A 88 -7.60 2.17 -10.15
C ALA A 88 -9.12 2.42 -10.27
N PRO A 89 -9.59 3.02 -11.37
CA PRO A 89 -11.02 3.30 -11.55
C PRO A 89 -11.83 2.05 -11.94
N ALA A 90 -11.16 0.97 -12.38
CA ALA A 90 -11.82 -0.21 -12.91
C ALA A 90 -12.47 -1.09 -11.84
N PRO A 91 -13.52 -1.86 -12.18
CA PRO A 91 -14.09 -2.88 -11.31
C PRO A 91 -13.07 -3.98 -10.96
N PHE A 92 -13.25 -4.63 -9.81
CA PHE A 92 -12.34 -5.68 -9.34
C PHE A 92 -12.15 -6.81 -10.36
N GLY A 93 -13.22 -7.32 -10.95
CA GLY A 93 -13.12 -8.39 -11.97
C GLY A 93 -12.26 -7.98 -13.17
N THR A 94 -12.33 -6.72 -13.59
CA THR A 94 -11.48 -6.17 -14.67
C THR A 94 -10.01 -6.11 -14.26
N LEU A 95 -9.73 -5.72 -13.00
CA LEU A 95 -8.37 -5.71 -12.45
C LEU A 95 -7.81 -7.14 -12.35
N GLN A 96 -8.63 -8.12 -11.96
CA GLN A 96 -8.23 -9.53 -11.95
C GLN A 96 -7.88 -10.03 -13.35
N THR A 97 -8.74 -9.77 -14.34
CA THR A 97 -8.46 -10.14 -15.74
C THR A 97 -7.17 -9.49 -16.25
N TRP A 98 -6.94 -8.22 -15.92
CA TRP A 98 -5.69 -7.54 -16.26
C TRP A 98 -4.47 -8.17 -15.58
N LEU A 99 -4.55 -8.48 -14.29
CA LEU A 99 -3.48 -9.12 -13.54
C LEU A 99 -3.16 -10.51 -14.11
N HIS A 100 -4.19 -11.32 -14.39
CA HIS A 100 -4.06 -12.64 -14.99
C HIS A 100 -3.45 -12.57 -16.39
N GLY A 101 -3.89 -11.61 -17.22
CA GLY A 101 -3.31 -11.39 -18.54
C GLY A 101 -1.85 -10.98 -18.47
N SER A 102 -1.50 -10.10 -17.52
CA SER A 102 -0.11 -9.69 -17.26
C SER A 102 0.73 -10.85 -16.75
N TYR A 103 0.16 -11.77 -15.97
CA TYR A 103 0.86 -12.97 -15.51
C TYR A 103 1.08 -13.99 -16.64
N ALA A 104 0.06 -14.23 -17.47
CA ALA A 104 0.14 -15.12 -18.62
C ALA A 104 1.13 -14.62 -19.69
N LYS A 105 1.20 -13.30 -19.88
CA LYS A 105 2.16 -12.64 -20.77
C LYS A 105 2.90 -11.54 -19.99
N PRO A 106 3.98 -11.89 -19.26
CA PRO A 106 4.73 -10.94 -18.46
C PRO A 106 5.21 -9.72 -19.25
N PRO A 107 5.15 -8.50 -18.66
CA PRO A 107 5.77 -7.32 -19.22
C PRO A 107 7.28 -7.51 -19.44
N ALA A 108 7.88 -6.73 -20.35
CA ALA A 108 9.30 -6.82 -20.66
C ALA A 108 10.18 -6.68 -19.40
N GLY A 109 11.19 -7.55 -19.24
CA GLY A 109 12.05 -7.59 -18.07
C GLY A 109 11.49 -8.39 -16.88
N PHE A 110 10.25 -8.89 -16.97
CA PHE A 110 9.62 -9.73 -15.97
C PHE A 110 9.35 -11.14 -16.50
N ARG A 111 9.29 -12.10 -15.59
CA ARG A 111 8.83 -13.47 -15.83
C ARG A 111 7.95 -13.93 -14.67
N GLN A 112 7.20 -15.00 -14.86
CA GLN A 112 6.40 -15.59 -13.78
C GLN A 112 7.30 -16.04 -12.63
N ALA A 113 6.91 -15.76 -11.39
CA ALA A 113 7.57 -16.36 -10.24
C ALA A 113 7.23 -17.85 -10.17
N THR A 114 8.25 -18.69 -10.02
CA THR A 114 8.10 -20.15 -9.91
C THR A 114 7.61 -20.61 -8.54
N ASP A 115 7.45 -19.68 -7.59
CA ASP A 115 6.98 -20.00 -6.26
C ASP A 115 5.48 -20.34 -6.30
N LYS A 116 5.15 -21.58 -5.92
CA LYS A 116 3.77 -22.04 -5.88
C LYS A 116 2.97 -21.30 -4.82
N ASN A 117 3.57 -20.86 -3.70
CA ASN A 117 2.84 -20.25 -2.59
C ASN A 117 2.31 -18.84 -2.93
N LEU A 118 3.01 -18.13 -3.82
CA LEU A 118 2.56 -16.83 -4.33
C LEU A 118 1.43 -16.92 -5.36
N ASN A 119 1.18 -18.11 -5.89
CA ASN A 119 0.21 -18.35 -6.96
C ASN A 119 -0.94 -19.30 -6.55
N SER A 120 -0.77 -20.11 -5.50
CA SER A 120 -1.71 -21.16 -5.06
C SER A 120 -2.78 -20.68 -4.06
N SER A 121 -2.61 -19.49 -3.48
CA SER A 121 -3.57 -18.88 -2.55
C SER A 121 -4.68 -18.08 -3.25
N GLY A 122 -4.76 -18.17 -4.58
CA GLY A 122 -5.64 -17.38 -5.45
C GLY A 122 -7.13 -17.50 -5.14
N ASP A 123 -7.71 -18.70 -5.08
CA ASP A 123 -9.17 -18.85 -4.99
C ASP A 123 -9.75 -18.34 -3.66
N THR A 124 -9.05 -18.60 -2.56
CA THR A 124 -9.43 -18.12 -1.23
C THR A 124 -9.24 -16.61 -1.09
N ALA A 125 -8.10 -16.07 -1.55
CA ALA A 125 -7.85 -14.63 -1.54
C ALA A 125 -8.86 -13.86 -2.41
N GLN A 126 -9.25 -14.41 -3.56
CA GLN A 126 -10.22 -13.79 -4.45
C GLN A 126 -11.61 -13.69 -3.82
N SER A 127 -12.00 -14.68 -3.01
CA SER A 127 -13.28 -14.67 -2.29
C SER A 127 -13.40 -13.50 -1.30
N ILE A 128 -12.26 -13.01 -0.79
CA ILE A 128 -12.16 -11.85 0.11
C ILE A 128 -11.77 -10.56 -0.62
N GLY A 129 -11.80 -10.54 -1.96
CA GLY A 129 -11.55 -9.33 -2.74
C GLY A 129 -10.08 -8.98 -2.91
N ILE A 130 -9.17 -9.97 -2.86
CA ILE A 130 -7.74 -9.81 -3.09
C ILE A 130 -7.31 -10.78 -4.19
N ASP A 131 -6.47 -10.34 -5.10
CA ASP A 131 -5.87 -11.24 -6.08
C ASP A 131 -4.41 -10.84 -6.29
N GLY A 132 -3.51 -11.81 -6.20
CA GLY A 132 -2.07 -11.56 -6.17
C GLY A 132 -1.32 -12.46 -7.15
N ARG A 133 -0.30 -11.92 -7.81
CA ARG A 133 0.62 -12.70 -8.65
C ARG A 133 2.07 -12.27 -8.42
N GLY A 134 2.95 -13.26 -8.33
CA GLY A 134 4.38 -13.06 -8.21
C GLY A 134 5.06 -12.99 -9.57
N PHE A 135 5.94 -12.02 -9.75
CA PHE A 135 6.83 -11.88 -10.90
C PHE A 135 8.28 -11.91 -10.42
N GLN A 136 9.18 -12.32 -11.29
CA GLN A 136 10.62 -12.21 -11.10
C GLN A 136 11.20 -11.25 -12.14
N SER A 137 12.19 -10.47 -11.71
CA SER A 137 13.00 -9.61 -12.56
C SER A 137 14.47 -9.69 -12.13
N THR A 138 15.34 -9.02 -12.86
CA THR A 138 16.74 -8.83 -12.46
C THR A 138 16.98 -7.34 -12.28
N LYS A 139 17.41 -6.95 -11.08
CA LYS A 139 17.79 -5.57 -10.73
C LYS A 139 19.23 -5.58 -10.27
N ASN A 140 20.07 -4.71 -10.87
CA ASN A 140 21.50 -4.62 -10.55
C ASN A 140 22.22 -5.98 -10.58
N GLY A 141 21.88 -6.84 -11.54
CA GLY A 141 22.46 -8.19 -11.67
C GLY A 141 21.98 -9.22 -10.63
N LYS A 142 21.10 -8.84 -9.70
CA LYS A 142 20.54 -9.72 -8.66
C LYS A 142 19.07 -10.08 -8.95
N PRO A 143 18.60 -11.29 -8.61
CA PRO A 143 17.19 -11.63 -8.73
C PRO A 143 16.33 -10.80 -7.77
N SER A 144 15.25 -10.22 -8.29
CA SER A 144 14.24 -9.48 -7.52
C SER A 144 12.86 -10.09 -7.76
N THR A 145 12.08 -10.20 -6.70
CA THR A 145 10.69 -10.69 -6.75
C THR A 145 9.75 -9.49 -6.63
N LEU A 146 8.76 -9.40 -7.52
CA LEU A 146 7.70 -8.41 -7.48
C LEU A 146 6.36 -9.09 -7.17
N LEU A 147 5.68 -8.67 -6.11
CA LEU A 147 4.27 -8.98 -5.91
C LEU A 147 3.42 -7.92 -6.58
N VAL A 148 2.43 -8.35 -7.35
CA VAL A 148 1.37 -7.47 -7.83
C VAL A 148 0.07 -7.95 -7.21
N VAL A 149 -0.56 -7.11 -6.40
CA VAL A 149 -1.83 -7.38 -5.74
C VAL A 149 -2.87 -6.38 -6.24
N VAL A 150 -4.03 -6.88 -6.66
CA VAL A 150 -5.22 -6.07 -6.88
C VAL A 150 -6.21 -6.32 -5.75
N MET A 151 -6.89 -5.27 -5.31
CA MET A 151 -7.80 -5.34 -4.17
C MET A 151 -9.10 -4.56 -4.39
N ASP A 152 -10.20 -5.13 -3.90
CA ASP A 152 -11.47 -4.46 -3.68
C ASP A 152 -11.72 -4.23 -2.19
N PRO A 153 -11.48 -3.02 -1.66
CA PRO A 153 -11.66 -2.73 -0.24
C PRO A 153 -13.09 -2.95 0.26
N SER A 154 -14.10 -2.77 -0.59
CA SER A 154 -15.49 -3.03 -0.19
C SER A 154 -15.71 -4.52 0.06
N LYS A 155 -15.25 -5.40 -0.85
CA LYS A 155 -15.34 -6.85 -0.66
C LYS A 155 -14.48 -7.34 0.50
N PHE A 156 -13.27 -6.80 0.61
CA PHE A 156 -12.37 -7.10 1.72
C PHE A 156 -13.02 -6.74 3.05
N ASN A 157 -13.49 -5.49 3.22
CA ASN A 157 -14.11 -5.05 4.46
C ASN A 157 -15.39 -5.84 4.79
N ALA A 158 -16.19 -6.18 3.79
CA ALA A 158 -17.40 -6.99 3.99
C ALA A 158 -17.09 -8.41 4.49
N ARG A 159 -15.98 -9.02 4.05
CA ARG A 159 -15.60 -10.39 4.41
C ARG A 159 -14.72 -10.47 5.65
N LEU A 160 -13.73 -9.58 5.74
CA LEU A 160 -12.75 -9.56 6.81
C LEU A 160 -13.10 -8.60 7.94
N GLY A 161 -14.06 -7.68 7.80
CA GLY A 161 -14.47 -6.80 8.91
C GLY A 161 -14.74 -7.54 10.23
N PRO A 162 -15.55 -8.62 10.23
CA PRO A 162 -15.76 -9.46 11.41
C PRO A 162 -14.48 -10.15 11.89
N ALA A 163 -13.64 -10.63 10.98
CA ALA A 163 -12.36 -11.27 11.30
C ALA A 163 -11.34 -10.28 11.88
N LEU A 164 -11.29 -9.04 11.40
CA LEU A 164 -10.43 -7.96 11.89
C LEU A 164 -10.72 -7.63 13.36
N ALA A 165 -11.99 -7.68 13.78
CA ALA A 165 -12.35 -7.54 15.18
C ALA A 165 -11.75 -8.68 16.03
N LEU A 166 -11.82 -9.92 15.53
CA LEU A 166 -11.21 -11.08 16.18
C LEU A 166 -9.68 -11.00 16.18
N ILE A 167 -9.04 -10.47 15.13
CA ILE A 167 -7.59 -10.26 15.06
C ILE A 167 -7.12 -9.23 16.10
N ARG A 168 -7.89 -8.15 16.30
CA ARG A 168 -7.59 -7.18 17.36
C ARG A 168 -7.67 -7.82 18.74
N GLN A 169 -8.69 -8.66 18.98
CA GLN A 169 -8.81 -9.42 20.23
C GLN A 169 -7.65 -10.40 20.39
N TYR A 170 -7.28 -11.11 19.33
CA TYR A 170 -6.16 -12.06 19.27
C TYR A 170 -4.83 -11.44 19.71
N ARG A 171 -4.51 -10.22 19.23
CA ARG A 171 -3.27 -9.51 19.59
C ARG A 171 -3.15 -9.22 21.08
N ASN A 172 -4.27 -9.04 21.76
CA ASN A 172 -4.31 -8.71 23.19
C ASN A 172 -4.45 -9.95 24.10
N MET A 173 -4.55 -11.16 23.54
CA MET A 173 -4.76 -12.38 24.32
C MET A 173 -3.44 -13.14 24.61
N PRO A 174 -3.35 -13.82 25.77
CA PRO A 174 -2.28 -14.78 26.04
C PRO A 174 -2.25 -15.92 25.01
N ALA A 175 -1.07 -16.45 24.70
CA ALA A 175 -0.87 -17.44 23.63
C ALA A 175 -1.77 -18.69 23.76
N ILE A 176 -2.03 -19.15 24.98
CA ILE A 176 -2.86 -20.33 25.24
C ILE A 176 -4.33 -20.15 24.82
N MET A 177 -4.81 -18.91 24.69
CA MET A 177 -6.19 -18.61 24.33
C MET A 177 -6.36 -18.27 22.84
N ARG A 178 -5.27 -18.27 22.06
CA ARG A 178 -5.25 -17.86 20.65
C ARG A 178 -5.76 -18.94 19.69
N GLY A 179 -5.55 -20.22 20.03
CA GLY A 179 -5.90 -21.37 19.18
C GLY A 179 -7.36 -21.37 18.67
N PRO A 180 -8.38 -21.24 19.55
CA PRO A 180 -9.77 -21.23 19.11
C PRO A 180 -10.13 -20.06 18.18
N ILE A 181 -9.43 -18.93 18.29
CA ILE A 181 -9.63 -17.78 17.40
C ILE A 181 -8.97 -18.05 16.05
N ASP A 182 -7.77 -18.64 16.03
CA ASP A 182 -7.10 -19.06 14.80
C ASP A 182 -7.98 -20.01 13.98
N ASP A 183 -8.57 -21.02 14.62
CA ASP A 183 -9.47 -21.98 13.95
C ASP A 183 -10.73 -21.31 13.40
N LYS A 184 -11.33 -20.41 14.17
CA LYS A 184 -12.54 -19.68 13.76
C LYS A 184 -12.29 -18.75 12.58
N VAL A 185 -11.18 -18.01 12.61
CA VAL A 185 -10.80 -17.11 11.50
C VAL A 185 -10.41 -17.94 10.27
N LYS A 186 -9.69 -19.04 10.45
CA LYS A 186 -9.37 -19.97 9.36
C LYS A 186 -10.60 -20.57 8.70
N ALA A 187 -11.61 -20.96 9.48
CA ALA A 187 -12.88 -21.47 8.94
C ALA A 187 -13.64 -20.41 8.11
N GLN A 188 -13.52 -19.13 8.45
CA GLN A 188 -14.22 -18.04 7.76
C GLN A 188 -13.49 -17.52 6.53
N THR A 189 -12.16 -17.56 6.56
CA THR A 189 -11.32 -16.80 5.63
C THR A 189 -10.33 -17.68 4.86
N GLY A 190 -10.18 -18.94 5.28
CA GLY A 190 -9.16 -19.87 4.81
C GLY A 190 -7.76 -19.66 5.39
N PHE A 191 -7.53 -18.59 6.16
CA PHE A 191 -6.25 -18.28 6.80
C PHE A 191 -6.40 -18.14 8.32
N SER A 192 -5.44 -18.65 9.09
CA SER A 192 -5.34 -18.38 10.54
C SER A 192 -4.87 -16.95 10.80
N VAL A 193 -5.23 -16.37 11.96
CA VAL A 193 -4.78 -15.04 12.36
C VAL A 193 -3.25 -14.97 12.38
N SER A 194 -2.61 -16.04 12.84
CA SER A 194 -1.16 -16.19 12.80
C SER A 194 -0.59 -15.97 11.39
N GLU A 195 -1.16 -16.60 10.36
CA GLU A 195 -0.76 -16.43 8.95
C GLU A 195 -1.09 -15.01 8.43
N MET A 196 -2.25 -14.47 8.82
CA MET A 196 -2.66 -13.12 8.42
C MET A 196 -1.74 -12.03 8.97
N LEU A 197 -1.19 -12.25 10.16
CA LEU A 197 -0.34 -11.29 10.87
C LEU A 197 1.14 -11.43 10.51
N GLN A 198 1.52 -12.44 9.73
CA GLN A 198 2.90 -12.52 9.27
C GLN A 198 3.17 -11.36 8.28
N PRO A 199 4.22 -10.55 8.52
CA PRO A 199 4.50 -9.38 7.71
C PRO A 199 4.94 -9.71 6.28
N ASP A 200 5.26 -10.97 6.00
CA ASP A 200 5.60 -11.48 4.67
C ASP A 200 4.40 -12.09 3.92
N SER A 201 3.26 -12.28 4.59
CA SER A 201 2.08 -12.88 3.94
C SER A 201 1.41 -11.88 2.99
N PRO A 202 0.86 -12.33 1.85
CA PRO A 202 0.10 -11.46 0.94
C PRO A 202 -1.04 -10.70 1.64
N LEU A 203 -1.62 -11.30 2.67
CA LEU A 203 -2.69 -10.67 3.45
C LEU A 203 -2.17 -9.62 4.44
N GLY A 204 -1.01 -9.84 5.07
CA GLY A 204 -0.35 -8.85 5.92
C GLY A 204 -0.01 -7.57 5.13
N LEU A 205 0.53 -7.74 3.93
CA LEU A 205 0.82 -6.64 3.00
C LEU A 205 -0.45 -5.93 2.53
N ALA A 206 -1.50 -6.69 2.23
CA ALA A 206 -2.82 -6.16 1.91
C ALA A 206 -3.43 -5.36 3.07
N LEU A 207 -3.31 -5.85 4.31
CA LEU A 207 -3.81 -5.19 5.52
C LEU A 207 -3.08 -3.87 5.78
N ASP A 208 -1.77 -3.83 5.56
CA ASP A 208 -0.99 -2.60 5.73
C ASP A 208 -1.37 -1.57 4.67
N ALA A 209 -1.41 -1.98 3.39
CA ALA A 209 -1.88 -1.13 2.29
C ALA A 209 -3.30 -0.62 2.54
N MET A 210 -4.20 -1.43 3.08
CA MET A 210 -5.57 -1.00 3.38
C MET A 210 -5.66 0.13 4.41
N ASN A 211 -4.79 0.16 5.41
CA ASN A 211 -4.80 1.27 6.35
C ASN A 211 -4.54 2.60 5.61
N GLU A 212 -3.74 2.58 4.54
CA GLU A 212 -3.46 3.72 3.68
C GLU A 212 -4.63 4.08 2.73
N PHE A 213 -5.51 3.13 2.32
CA PHE A 213 -6.64 3.38 1.38
C PHE A 213 -8.04 3.41 1.97
N SER A 214 -8.23 2.98 3.22
CA SER A 214 -9.55 2.78 3.84
C SER A 214 -10.48 4.00 3.76
N HIS A 215 -9.92 5.20 3.59
CA HIS A 215 -10.66 6.47 3.56
C HIS A 215 -11.22 6.83 2.17
N ASN A 216 -10.76 6.18 1.09
CA ASN A 216 -11.07 6.60 -0.28
C ASN A 216 -12.03 5.67 -1.03
N ASN A 217 -12.39 4.51 -0.47
CA ASN A 217 -13.24 3.46 -1.08
C ASN A 217 -12.86 3.11 -2.55
N GLN A 218 -11.59 3.32 -2.91
CA GLN A 218 -11.06 3.07 -4.25
C GLN A 218 -10.32 1.74 -4.28
N ARG A 219 -10.45 1.00 -5.39
CA ARG A 219 -9.68 -0.23 -5.59
C ARG A 219 -8.20 0.09 -5.73
N ALA A 220 -7.35 -0.78 -5.21
CA ALA A 220 -5.93 -0.58 -5.16
C ALA A 220 -5.19 -1.61 -6.02
N VAL A 221 -4.15 -1.15 -6.70
CA VAL A 221 -3.07 -1.97 -7.26
C VAL A 221 -1.84 -1.71 -6.40
N LEU A 222 -1.40 -2.74 -5.67
CA LEU A 222 -0.22 -2.74 -4.84
C LEU A 222 0.89 -3.50 -5.58
N LEU A 223 2.04 -2.85 -5.72
CA LEU A 223 3.26 -3.40 -6.27
C LEU A 223 4.31 -3.40 -5.18
N ILE A 224 4.89 -4.56 -4.89
CA ILE A 224 5.96 -4.70 -3.90
C ILE A 224 7.11 -5.42 -4.57
N ASP A 225 8.17 -4.69 -4.92
CA ASP A 225 9.41 -5.32 -5.38
C ASP A 225 10.36 -5.49 -4.21
N ALA A 226 10.85 -6.71 -4.03
CA ALA A 226 11.79 -7.08 -3.00
C ALA A 226 13.05 -7.67 -3.64
N GLN A 227 14.20 -7.28 -3.15
CA GLN A 227 15.50 -7.85 -3.51
C GLN A 227 16.28 -8.13 -2.23
N LYS A 228 16.89 -9.31 -2.13
CA LYS A 228 17.78 -9.64 -1.03
C LYS A 228 19.08 -8.85 -1.15
N GLU A 229 19.53 -8.25 -0.05
CA GLU A 229 20.81 -7.55 0.04
C GLU A 229 22.00 -8.52 -0.12
#